data_AF-A0A2P2KXD2-F1
#
_entry.id   AF-A0A2P2KXD2-F1
#
_cell.length_a   1.000
_cell.length_b   1.000
_cell.length_c   1.000
_cell.angle_alpha   90.00
_cell.angle_beta   90.00
_cell.angle_gamma   90.00
#
_symmetry.space_group_name_H-M   'P 1'
#
loop_
_entity.id
_entity.type
_entity.pdbx_description
1 polymer ?
#
loop_
_entity_poly.entity_id
_entity_poly.type
_entity_poly.pdbx_seq_one_letter_code
_entity_poly.pdbx_strand_id
1 'polypeptide(L)'
;MSPPFLFFFLLVSSTAFSFPYDIAYYIDSGGHTNSTDPFNTVWISDRYFTGGATSVVSQPLHFRYPQEKNLRFFPLSSGKKNCYIIPVPNGRYYVRTFTVYDNYDGKDHSPSFDASVEGTLVFSWRSPWPENLAQGGAYSDLFAFVTDGEADICFYSIATDPPVIGSLEIRQIDPASYSSATIGDNFILVNYGRLSCGSHQWGPGFSNDTDDFGRSWQSDASYRSVKTTNIVKAFSTRETISGTNKPPNHFPMKLYQTAVTGNGQLEYELSVDAKQDYLLWFHFAEIDSTVRKKGERVFDVFVNNKNASRVDIYARVGSFAAYSFQYTAHNLSSTVLSIRLVPVTGAPLISGIENYALVPNELSTVPDQVVAMRVLKESLRVPDRMGWSGDPCAPINWDAWEGVTCHPNKDETALVIFQM
;
A
#
# COMPACT_ATOMS: atom_id res chain seq x y z
N MET A 1 27.56 52.71 39.16
CA MET A 1 26.87 51.49 39.63
C MET A 1 25.70 51.28 38.69
N SER A 2 25.89 50.44 37.69
CA SER A 2 24.91 50.15 36.63
C SER A 2 24.48 48.68 36.78
N PRO A 3 23.18 48.35 36.69
CA PRO A 3 22.75 46.96 36.86
C PRO A 3 23.00 46.17 35.56
N PRO A 4 23.27 44.86 35.64
CA PRO A 4 23.41 44.03 34.46
C PRO A 4 22.04 43.61 33.93
N PHE A 5 21.82 43.79 32.63
CA PHE A 5 20.70 43.21 31.89
C PHE A 5 20.95 41.71 31.68
N LEU A 6 20.12 40.86 32.29
CA LEU A 6 20.06 39.44 31.96
C LEU A 6 19.24 39.25 30.67
N PHE A 7 19.89 38.79 29.60
CA PHE A 7 19.22 38.30 28.39
C PHE A 7 18.68 36.90 28.66
N PHE A 8 17.36 36.77 28.69
CA PHE A 8 16.67 35.47 28.71
C PHE A 8 16.69 34.89 27.28
N PHE A 9 17.56 33.91 27.02
CA PHE A 9 17.45 33.09 25.82
C PHE A 9 16.28 32.13 25.98
N LEU A 10 15.18 32.41 25.28
CA LEU A 10 14.10 31.45 25.07
C LEU A 10 14.63 30.31 24.18
N LEU A 11 14.98 29.19 24.81
CA LEU A 11 15.18 27.91 24.13
C LEU A 11 13.84 27.48 23.51
N VAL A 12 13.68 27.73 22.21
CA VAL A 12 12.61 27.12 21.42
C VAL A 12 12.96 25.65 21.29
N SER A 13 12.38 24.83 22.17
CA SER A 13 12.49 23.38 22.09
C SER A 13 11.70 22.92 20.86
N SER A 14 12.40 22.65 19.76
CA SER A 14 11.81 21.98 18.59
C SER A 14 11.50 20.54 18.99
N THR A 15 10.28 20.27 19.43
CA THR A 15 9.78 18.89 19.54
C THR A 15 9.63 18.37 18.11
N ALA A 16 10.66 17.70 17.60
CA ALA A 16 10.48 16.75 16.52
C ALA A 16 9.49 15.71 17.06
N PHE A 17 8.28 15.68 16.51
CA PHE A 17 7.33 14.62 16.81
C PHE A 17 7.96 13.33 16.24
N SER A 18 8.53 12.49 17.10
CA SER A 18 8.97 11.16 16.71
C SER A 18 7.73 10.36 16.34
N PHE A 19 7.76 9.71 15.17
CA PHE A 19 6.71 8.79 14.76
C PHE A 19 6.56 7.70 15.84
N PRO A 20 5.37 7.53 16.45
CA PRO A 20 5.24 6.78 17.70
C PRO A 20 5.10 5.27 17.52
N TYR A 21 5.24 4.74 16.29
CA TYR A 21 5.06 3.33 15.97
C TYR A 21 6.40 2.71 15.54
N ASP A 22 6.90 1.78 16.36
CA ASP A 22 8.22 1.17 16.21
C ASP A 22 8.17 -0.28 15.69
N ILE A 23 6.98 -0.85 15.48
CA ILE A 23 6.85 -2.22 14.98
C ILE A 23 6.97 -2.22 13.45
N ALA A 24 8.05 -2.83 12.95
CA ALA A 24 8.24 -3.10 11.54
C ALA A 24 8.99 -4.42 11.33
N TYR A 25 8.58 -5.20 10.33
CA TYR A 25 9.29 -6.38 9.85
C TYR A 25 9.53 -6.22 8.35
N TYR A 26 10.77 -6.48 7.93
CA TYR A 26 11.20 -6.49 6.54
C TYR A 26 11.78 -7.88 6.24
N ILE A 27 11.03 -8.73 5.57
CA ILE A 27 11.35 -10.16 5.39
C ILE A 27 11.83 -10.39 3.97
N ASP A 28 13.08 -10.87 3.84
CA ASP A 28 13.65 -11.37 2.60
C ASP A 28 13.16 -12.81 2.38
N SER A 29 12.14 -12.99 1.54
CA SER A 29 11.50 -14.29 1.31
C SER A 29 12.43 -15.19 0.50
N GLY A 30 12.80 -16.33 1.06
CA GLY A 30 13.84 -17.21 0.54
C GLY A 30 15.26 -16.88 1.05
N GLY A 31 15.46 -15.75 1.73
CA GLY A 31 16.76 -15.35 2.28
C GLY A 31 17.16 -16.15 3.52
N HIS A 32 18.42 -16.63 3.55
CA HIS A 32 18.94 -17.44 4.67
C HIS A 32 19.60 -16.63 5.80
N THR A 33 19.95 -15.37 5.54
CA THR A 33 20.67 -14.52 6.49
C THR A 33 20.11 -13.11 6.46
N ASN A 34 20.21 -12.41 7.58
CA ASN A 34 19.85 -10.99 7.62
C ASN A 34 20.76 -10.19 6.67
N SER A 35 20.20 -9.15 6.07
CA SER A 35 20.93 -8.22 5.22
C SER A 35 20.53 -6.77 5.54
N THR A 36 21.28 -5.81 5.02
CA THR A 36 20.94 -4.40 5.16
C THR A 36 21.03 -3.77 3.78
N ASP A 37 19.96 -3.09 3.39
CA ASP A 37 19.91 -2.44 2.08
C ASP A 37 20.68 -1.10 2.09
N PRO A 38 20.90 -0.47 0.92
CA PRO A 38 21.58 0.82 0.84
C PRO A 38 20.85 1.99 1.51
N PHE A 39 19.61 1.79 1.96
CA PHE A 39 18.78 2.77 2.67
C PHE A 39 18.78 2.53 4.19
N ASN A 40 19.66 1.64 4.67
CA ASN A 40 19.81 1.28 6.08
C ASN A 40 18.59 0.54 6.67
N THR A 41 17.78 -0.09 5.82
CA THR A 41 16.71 -1.00 6.26
C THR A 41 17.32 -2.37 6.54
N VAL A 42 17.07 -2.90 7.74
CA VAL A 42 17.50 -4.25 8.10
C VAL A 42 16.45 -5.26 7.65
N TRP A 43 16.82 -6.07 6.67
CA TRP A 43 16.02 -7.19 6.19
C TRP A 43 16.38 -8.44 6.98
N ILE A 44 15.38 -9.09 7.57
CA ILE A 44 15.55 -10.34 8.31
C ILE A 44 15.44 -11.54 7.35
N SER A 45 16.17 -12.60 7.69
CA SER A 45 16.05 -13.89 7.01
C SER A 45 14.61 -14.38 7.04
N ASP A 46 14.24 -15.16 6.03
CA ASP A 46 12.93 -15.72 5.85
C ASP A 46 12.45 -16.50 7.09
N ARG A 47 11.22 -16.23 7.53
CA ARG A 47 10.57 -16.79 8.72
C ARG A 47 9.07 -16.48 8.72
N TYR A 48 8.34 -17.06 9.66
CA TYR A 48 6.89 -16.95 9.82
C TYR A 48 6.05 -17.60 8.71
N PHE A 49 6.69 -18.25 7.74
CA PHE A 49 6.00 -19.01 6.69
C PHE A 49 5.50 -20.37 7.19
N THR A 50 4.41 -20.87 6.62
CA THR A 50 3.84 -22.18 6.98
C THR A 50 4.34 -23.35 6.11
N GLY A 51 5.03 -23.08 5.01
CA GLY A 51 5.51 -24.11 4.07
C GLY A 51 6.30 -23.55 2.90
N GLY A 52 6.41 -24.32 1.83
CA GLY A 52 7.08 -23.93 0.60
C GLY A 52 8.57 -24.26 0.51
N ALA A 53 9.17 -23.86 -0.59
CA ALA A 53 10.59 -24.01 -0.89
C ALA A 53 11.18 -22.67 -1.34
N THR A 54 12.51 -22.59 -1.37
CA THR A 54 13.23 -21.37 -1.74
C THR A 54 13.91 -21.53 -3.09
N SER A 55 14.04 -20.42 -3.81
CA SER A 55 14.81 -20.33 -5.05
C SER A 55 15.42 -18.93 -5.17
N VAL A 56 16.10 -18.70 -6.28
CA VAL A 56 16.47 -17.37 -6.77
C VAL A 56 15.84 -17.15 -8.14
N VAL A 57 15.58 -15.89 -8.47
CA VAL A 57 15.20 -15.46 -9.82
C VAL A 57 16.22 -15.92 -10.87
N SER A 58 15.81 -16.09 -12.13
CA SER A 58 16.71 -16.61 -13.18
C SER A 58 17.85 -15.65 -13.50
N GLN A 59 17.65 -14.34 -13.37
CA GLN A 59 18.65 -13.31 -13.67
C GLN A 59 18.85 -12.35 -12.48
N PRO A 60 19.49 -12.81 -11.38
CA PRO A 60 19.62 -12.03 -10.14
C PRO A 60 20.37 -10.70 -10.28
N LEU A 61 21.12 -10.51 -11.37
CA LEU A 61 21.84 -9.27 -11.65
C LEU A 61 20.92 -8.14 -12.13
N HIS A 62 19.69 -8.44 -12.56
CA HIS A 62 18.68 -7.43 -12.87
C HIS A 62 18.17 -6.73 -11.62
N PHE A 63 18.24 -7.40 -10.48
CA PHE A 63 17.78 -6.87 -9.21
C PHE A 63 18.95 -6.28 -8.43
N ARG A 64 18.70 -5.11 -7.84
CA ARG A 64 19.75 -4.41 -7.10
C ARG A 64 19.87 -4.96 -5.70
N TYR A 65 18.75 -5.32 -5.06
CA TYR A 65 18.72 -5.65 -3.64
C TYR A 65 18.55 -7.16 -3.38
N PRO A 66 19.11 -7.71 -2.29
CA PRO A 66 19.00 -9.14 -1.97
C PRO A 66 17.56 -9.64 -1.89
N GLN A 67 16.67 -8.88 -1.26
CA GLN A 67 15.25 -9.20 -1.08
C GLN A 67 14.42 -9.22 -2.36
N GLU A 68 15.01 -8.80 -3.49
CA GLU A 68 14.38 -8.90 -4.82
C GLU A 68 14.95 -10.09 -5.62
N LYS A 69 16.02 -10.74 -5.12
CA LYS A 69 16.71 -11.85 -5.79
C LYS A 69 16.28 -13.21 -5.27
N ASN A 70 16.05 -13.30 -3.97
CA ASN A 70 15.57 -14.51 -3.33
C ASN A 70 14.06 -14.64 -3.53
N LEU A 71 13.60 -15.88 -3.54
CA LEU A 71 12.20 -16.22 -3.69
C LEU A 71 11.82 -17.31 -2.72
N ARG A 72 10.64 -17.17 -2.11
CA ARG A 72 9.86 -18.31 -1.61
C ARG A 72 8.78 -18.63 -2.62
N PHE A 73 8.60 -19.91 -2.90
CA PHE A 73 7.50 -20.41 -3.70
C PHE A 73 6.79 -21.55 -2.98
N PHE A 74 5.49 -21.68 -3.23
CA PHE A 74 4.63 -22.66 -2.56
C PHE A 74 4.16 -23.73 -3.57
N PRO A 75 4.93 -24.80 -3.79
CA PRO A 75 4.51 -25.87 -4.70
C PRO A 75 3.29 -26.61 -4.15
N LEU A 76 2.57 -27.32 -5.02
CA LEU A 76 1.40 -28.12 -4.63
C LEU A 76 1.71 -29.14 -3.51
N SER A 77 2.96 -29.60 -3.36
CA SER A 77 3.38 -30.46 -2.25
C SER A 77 3.29 -29.79 -0.87
N SER A 78 3.23 -28.46 -0.82
CA SER A 78 3.00 -27.65 0.38
C SER A 78 1.52 -27.28 0.56
N GLY A 79 0.62 -27.87 -0.23
CA GLY A 79 -0.82 -27.63 -0.15
C GLY A 79 -1.26 -26.37 -0.88
N LYS A 80 -2.59 -26.21 -0.99
CA LYS A 80 -3.17 -25.12 -1.79
C LYS A 80 -3.09 -23.75 -1.13
N LYS A 81 -2.98 -23.72 0.21
CA LYS A 81 -2.93 -22.50 1.03
C LYS A 81 -1.67 -22.49 1.89
N ASN A 82 -0.88 -21.43 1.75
CA ASN A 82 0.31 -21.19 2.55
C ASN A 82 0.34 -19.73 3.00
N CYS A 83 0.87 -19.44 4.18
CA CYS A 83 0.80 -18.11 4.77
C CYS A 83 2.13 -17.69 5.38
N TYR A 84 2.31 -16.37 5.52
CA TYR A 84 3.12 -15.77 6.56
C TYR A 84 2.21 -15.35 7.71
N ILE A 85 2.50 -15.84 8.92
CA ILE A 85 1.75 -15.57 10.15
C ILE A 85 2.66 -14.79 11.10
N ILE A 86 2.56 -13.46 11.07
CA ILE A 86 3.53 -12.58 11.72
C ILE A 86 2.98 -12.05 13.04
N PRO A 87 3.63 -12.31 14.20
CA PRO A 87 3.16 -11.79 15.48
C PRO A 87 3.33 -10.26 15.52
N VAL A 88 2.23 -9.54 15.69
CA VAL A 88 2.19 -8.07 15.75
C VAL A 88 1.16 -7.63 16.80
N PRO A 89 1.29 -6.47 17.46
CA PRO A 89 0.21 -5.98 18.30
C PRO A 89 -1.04 -5.64 17.49
N ASN A 90 -2.18 -5.52 18.16
CA ASN A 90 -3.38 -5.02 17.50
C ASN A 90 -3.16 -3.58 17.03
N GLY A 91 -3.62 -3.26 15.82
CA GLY A 91 -3.43 -1.94 15.24
C GLY A 91 -3.65 -1.91 13.74
N ARG A 92 -3.19 -0.83 13.12
CA ARG A 92 -3.24 -0.67 11.67
C ARG A 92 -1.85 -0.80 11.08
N TYR A 93 -1.76 -1.46 9.94
CA TYR A 93 -0.51 -1.82 9.31
C TYR A 93 -0.48 -1.39 7.86
N TYR A 94 0.65 -0.84 7.43
CA TYR A 94 1.07 -0.82 6.04
C TYR A 94 1.70 -2.16 5.72
N VAL A 95 1.18 -2.85 4.70
CA VAL A 95 1.71 -4.12 4.21
C VAL A 95 2.14 -3.93 2.77
N ARG A 96 3.36 -4.35 2.43
CA ARG A 96 3.90 -4.30 1.07
C ARG A 96 4.56 -5.61 0.72
N THR A 97 4.26 -6.13 -0.46
CA THR A 97 4.87 -7.35 -1.00
C THR A 97 5.64 -7.04 -2.27
N PHE A 98 6.76 -7.70 -2.49
CA PHE A 98 7.42 -7.79 -3.79
C PHE A 98 7.18 -9.16 -4.40
N THR A 99 6.56 -9.19 -5.58
CA THR A 99 6.26 -10.43 -6.31
C THR A 99 7.00 -10.43 -7.64
N VAL A 100 7.74 -11.49 -7.92
CA VAL A 100 8.50 -11.69 -9.16
C VAL A 100 8.52 -13.17 -9.54
N TYR A 101 8.46 -13.47 -10.83
CA TYR A 101 8.62 -14.82 -11.36
C TYR A 101 10.03 -15.03 -11.91
N ASP A 102 10.46 -14.14 -12.82
CA ASP A 102 11.72 -14.13 -13.56
C ASP A 102 12.21 -15.53 -13.94
N ASN A 103 11.28 -16.38 -14.41
CA ASN A 103 11.51 -17.74 -14.83
C ASN A 103 12.40 -18.59 -13.89
N TYR A 104 12.22 -18.42 -12.57
CA TYR A 104 13.07 -19.05 -11.55
C TYR A 104 13.17 -20.58 -11.66
N ASP A 105 12.16 -21.24 -12.27
CA ASP A 105 12.08 -22.68 -12.45
C ASP A 105 12.32 -23.16 -13.89
N GLY A 106 12.62 -22.24 -14.82
CA GLY A 106 12.91 -22.54 -16.22
C GLY A 106 11.73 -23.04 -17.06
N LYS A 107 10.49 -22.93 -16.57
CA LYS A 107 9.30 -23.44 -17.27
C LYS A 107 8.66 -22.46 -18.26
N ASP A 108 9.08 -21.20 -18.24
CA ASP A 108 8.52 -20.10 -19.02
C ASP A 108 6.99 -19.98 -18.85
N HIS A 109 6.52 -20.21 -17.62
CA HIS A 109 5.10 -20.18 -17.27
C HIS A 109 4.94 -19.50 -15.90
N SER A 110 4.64 -18.20 -15.92
CA SER A 110 4.32 -17.44 -14.69
C SER A 110 3.14 -18.08 -13.94
N PRO A 111 3.15 -18.13 -12.60
CA PRO A 111 2.10 -18.80 -11.85
C PRO A 111 0.80 -17.98 -11.76
N SER A 112 -0.33 -18.66 -11.73
CA SER A 112 -1.63 -18.10 -11.33
C SER A 112 -1.90 -18.39 -9.86
N PHE A 113 -2.17 -17.35 -9.08
CA PHE A 113 -2.51 -17.49 -7.67
C PHE A 113 -3.25 -16.25 -7.15
N ASP A 114 -3.87 -16.40 -5.99
CA ASP A 114 -4.44 -15.29 -5.23
C ASP A 114 -3.68 -15.08 -3.93
N ALA A 115 -3.74 -13.85 -3.40
CA ALA A 115 -3.22 -13.51 -2.08
C ALA A 115 -4.29 -12.81 -1.24
N SER A 116 -4.35 -13.16 0.04
CA SER A 116 -5.19 -12.52 1.04
C SER A 116 -4.38 -11.87 2.14
N VAL A 117 -4.92 -10.82 2.73
CA VAL A 117 -4.47 -10.24 4.00
C VAL A 117 -5.64 -10.28 4.98
N GLU A 118 -5.43 -10.78 6.19
CA GLU A 118 -6.49 -10.95 7.22
C GLU A 118 -7.71 -11.71 6.66
N GLY A 119 -7.45 -12.79 5.91
CA GLY A 119 -8.50 -13.62 5.29
C GLY A 119 -9.25 -12.96 4.12
N THR A 120 -8.94 -11.72 3.76
CA THR A 120 -9.60 -10.97 2.68
C THR A 120 -8.74 -10.98 1.42
N LEU A 121 -9.30 -11.38 0.27
CA LEU A 121 -8.55 -11.39 -0.99
C LEU A 121 -8.23 -9.97 -1.48
N VAL A 122 -6.96 -9.73 -1.82
CA VAL A 122 -6.46 -8.39 -2.17
C VAL A 122 -5.63 -8.34 -3.45
N PHE A 123 -4.94 -9.43 -3.82
CA PHE A 123 -4.13 -9.49 -5.03
C PHE A 123 -4.40 -10.76 -5.82
N SER A 124 -4.60 -10.60 -7.13
CA SER A 124 -4.84 -11.71 -8.06
C SER A 124 -3.81 -11.69 -9.18
N TRP A 125 -3.05 -12.78 -9.29
CA TRP A 125 -2.03 -12.98 -10.30
C TRP A 125 -2.50 -14.03 -11.28
N ARG A 126 -2.50 -13.73 -12.58
CA ARG A 126 -3.06 -14.61 -13.62
C ARG A 126 -2.07 -14.78 -14.76
N SER A 127 -1.71 -16.03 -15.03
CA SER A 127 -0.84 -16.40 -16.15
C SER A 127 -1.55 -16.18 -17.50
N PRO A 128 -0.83 -15.76 -18.56
CA PRO A 128 0.56 -15.31 -18.54
C PRO A 128 0.68 -13.87 -18.03
N TRP A 129 1.72 -13.60 -17.24
CA TRP A 129 2.02 -12.24 -16.77
C TRP A 129 2.62 -11.41 -17.91
N PRO A 130 2.38 -10.09 -17.96
CA PRO A 130 3.11 -9.19 -18.84
C PRO A 130 4.63 -9.33 -18.64
N GLU A 131 5.42 -9.29 -19.71
CA GLU A 131 6.88 -9.57 -19.66
C GLU A 131 7.62 -8.68 -18.67
N ASN A 132 7.29 -7.38 -18.64
CA ASN A 132 7.86 -6.42 -17.70
C ASN A 132 7.56 -6.77 -16.23
N LEU A 133 6.40 -7.36 -15.96
CA LEU A 133 6.01 -7.82 -14.63
C LEU A 133 6.67 -9.15 -14.28
N ALA A 134 6.70 -10.09 -15.24
CA ALA A 134 7.32 -11.40 -15.09
C ALA A 134 8.81 -11.25 -14.76
N GLN A 135 9.55 -10.45 -15.52
CA GLN A 135 11.00 -10.27 -15.38
C GLN A 135 11.39 -9.17 -14.38
N GLY A 136 10.60 -8.10 -14.25
CA GLY A 136 10.92 -6.96 -13.37
C GLY A 136 10.29 -7.02 -11.99
N GLY A 137 9.30 -7.91 -11.80
CA GLY A 137 8.49 -7.97 -10.59
C GLY A 137 7.58 -6.76 -10.40
N ALA A 138 6.78 -6.79 -9.33
CA ALA A 138 6.04 -5.63 -8.87
C ALA A 138 5.92 -5.58 -7.35
N TYR A 139 5.98 -4.35 -6.85
CA TYR A 139 5.56 -4.02 -5.51
C TYR A 139 4.06 -3.76 -5.48
N SER A 140 3.38 -4.38 -4.53
CA SER A 140 1.97 -4.13 -4.23
C SER A 140 1.84 -3.82 -2.74
N ASP A 141 1.06 -2.80 -2.39
CA ASP A 141 0.92 -2.36 -1.00
C ASP A 141 -0.53 -2.02 -0.63
N LEU A 142 -0.82 -2.08 0.66
CA LEU A 142 -2.15 -1.85 1.22
C LEU A 142 -2.09 -1.41 2.68
N PHE A 143 -3.24 -0.98 3.21
CA PHE A 143 -3.44 -0.79 4.65
C PHE A 143 -4.53 -1.70 5.18
N ALA A 144 -4.24 -2.44 6.26
CA ALA A 144 -5.17 -3.35 6.93
C ALA A 144 -5.13 -3.17 8.45
N PHE A 145 -6.21 -3.53 9.13
CA PHE A 145 -6.28 -3.63 10.58
C PHE A 145 -6.04 -5.08 11.01
N VAL A 146 -5.23 -5.26 12.05
CA VAL A 146 -4.98 -6.55 12.72
C VAL A 146 -5.58 -6.49 14.12
N THR A 147 -6.32 -7.53 14.50
CA THR A 147 -7.17 -7.50 15.72
C THR A 147 -6.96 -8.67 16.68
N ASP A 148 -6.19 -9.68 16.30
CA ASP A 148 -5.96 -10.92 17.04
C ASP A 148 -4.48 -11.13 17.42
N GLY A 149 -3.61 -10.20 17.06
CA GLY A 149 -2.19 -10.23 17.38
C GLY A 149 -1.32 -10.96 16.35
N GLU A 150 -1.89 -11.41 15.23
CA GLU A 150 -1.18 -12.11 14.17
C GLU A 150 -1.59 -11.49 12.82
N ALA A 151 -0.63 -10.99 12.05
CA ALA A 151 -0.91 -10.57 10.67
C ALA A 151 -0.78 -11.78 9.74
N ASP A 152 -1.88 -12.11 9.08
CA ASP A 152 -2.00 -13.26 8.19
C ASP A 152 -1.95 -12.82 6.72
N ILE A 153 -0.85 -13.17 6.04
CA ILE A 153 -0.68 -12.95 4.60
C ILE A 153 -0.63 -14.32 3.92
N CYS A 154 -1.72 -14.72 3.26
CA CYS A 154 -1.86 -16.06 2.69
C CYS A 154 -1.89 -16.06 1.16
N PHE A 155 -1.44 -17.16 0.56
CA PHE A 155 -1.33 -17.38 -0.87
C PHE A 155 -2.07 -18.66 -1.25
N TYR A 156 -2.86 -18.59 -2.33
CA TYR A 156 -3.76 -19.65 -2.79
C TYR A 156 -3.37 -20.07 -4.21
N SER A 157 -2.88 -21.30 -4.36
CA SER A 157 -2.48 -21.84 -5.65
C SER A 157 -3.70 -22.08 -6.55
N ILE A 158 -3.66 -21.60 -7.79
CA ILE A 158 -4.66 -21.97 -8.80
C ILE A 158 -4.14 -23.16 -9.61
N ALA A 159 -4.94 -24.21 -9.72
CA ALA A 159 -4.55 -25.47 -10.35
C ALA A 159 -3.26 -26.06 -9.76
N THR A 160 -2.16 -26.06 -10.52
CA THR A 160 -0.86 -26.59 -10.11
C THR A 160 0.22 -25.51 -10.00
N ASP A 161 -0.15 -24.24 -10.18
CA ASP A 161 0.79 -23.13 -10.21
C ASP A 161 1.24 -22.77 -8.79
N PRO A 162 2.56 -22.68 -8.54
CA PRO A 162 3.08 -22.31 -7.23
C PRO A 162 3.02 -20.79 -7.02
N PRO A 163 2.32 -20.28 -5.99
CA PRO A 163 2.46 -18.88 -5.62
C PRO A 163 3.90 -18.52 -5.28
N VAL A 164 4.32 -17.30 -5.61
CA VAL A 164 5.69 -16.79 -5.44
C VAL A 164 5.70 -15.46 -4.70
N ILE A 165 6.72 -15.24 -3.88
CA ILE A 165 6.98 -13.97 -3.18
C ILE A 165 8.48 -13.77 -2.96
N GLY A 166 8.98 -12.58 -3.25
CA GLY A 166 10.37 -12.19 -3.02
C GLY A 166 10.59 -11.46 -1.70
N SER A 167 9.66 -10.58 -1.32
CA SER A 167 9.76 -9.90 -0.01
C SER A 167 8.41 -9.51 0.58
N LEU A 168 8.38 -9.38 1.90
CA LEU A 168 7.23 -8.94 2.69
C LEU A 168 7.65 -7.88 3.69
N GLU A 169 7.03 -6.72 3.63
CA GLU A 169 7.19 -5.61 4.56
C GLU A 169 5.88 -5.41 5.31
N ILE A 170 5.96 -5.28 6.62
CA ILE A 170 4.82 -4.91 7.47
C ILE A 170 5.28 -3.85 8.47
N ARG A 171 4.52 -2.77 8.59
CA ARG A 171 4.84 -1.64 9.48
C ARG A 171 3.59 -1.11 10.15
N GLN A 172 3.64 -0.96 11.46
CA GLN A 172 2.56 -0.35 12.22
C GLN A 172 2.47 1.15 11.89
N ILE A 173 1.25 1.64 11.69
CA ILE A 173 0.95 3.02 11.36
C ILE A 173 -0.15 3.56 12.26
N ASP A 174 -0.41 4.87 12.13
CA ASP A 174 -1.48 5.52 12.88
C ASP A 174 -2.85 4.89 12.54
N PRO A 175 -3.60 4.36 13.54
CA PRO A 175 -4.90 3.75 13.29
C PRO A 175 -5.93 4.78 12.81
N ALA A 176 -5.75 6.08 13.10
CA ALA A 176 -6.59 7.17 12.63
C ALA A 176 -6.23 7.66 11.21
N SER A 177 -5.19 7.09 10.59
CA SER A 177 -4.76 7.47 9.24
C SER A 177 -5.86 7.20 8.19
N TYR A 178 -5.74 7.82 7.02
CA TYR A 178 -6.64 7.66 5.88
C TYR A 178 -8.14 7.76 6.26
N SER A 179 -8.45 8.64 7.22
CA SER A 179 -9.80 8.91 7.72
C SER A 179 -10.57 7.66 8.15
N SER A 180 -9.91 6.71 8.83
CA SER A 180 -10.56 5.50 9.36
C SER A 180 -11.79 5.78 10.23
N ALA A 181 -11.85 6.91 10.94
CA ALA A 181 -13.04 7.30 11.70
C ALA A 181 -14.30 7.47 10.83
N THR A 182 -14.13 7.82 9.56
CA THR A 182 -15.23 7.99 8.59
C THR A 182 -15.40 6.76 7.69
N ILE A 183 -14.28 6.13 7.29
CA ILE A 183 -14.28 4.97 6.39
C ILE A 183 -14.66 3.67 7.12
N GLY A 184 -14.31 3.55 8.40
CA GLY A 184 -14.39 2.32 9.17
C GLY A 184 -13.09 1.51 9.17
N ASP A 185 -13.08 0.44 9.95
CA ASP A 185 -12.02 -0.56 10.09
C ASP A 185 -12.36 -1.88 9.35
N ASN A 186 -13.52 -1.94 8.70
CA ASN A 186 -14.02 -3.08 7.94
C ASN A 186 -13.60 -3.09 6.46
N PHE A 187 -12.56 -2.31 6.11
CA PHE A 187 -12.01 -2.26 4.77
C PHE A 187 -10.49 -2.36 4.78
N ILE A 188 -9.96 -3.11 3.81
CA ILE A 188 -8.57 -3.02 3.39
C ILE A 188 -8.45 -1.95 2.30
N LEU A 189 -7.49 -1.04 2.48
CA LEU A 189 -7.16 -0.02 1.49
C LEU A 189 -6.07 -0.53 0.56
N VAL A 190 -6.45 -1.10 -0.59
CA VAL A 190 -5.48 -1.61 -1.57
C VAL A 190 -5.02 -0.47 -2.48
N ASN A 191 -3.71 -0.28 -2.64
CA ASN A 191 -3.16 0.82 -3.43
C ASN A 191 -3.30 0.57 -4.94
N TYR A 192 -4.09 1.42 -5.62
CA TYR A 192 -4.26 1.44 -7.09
C TYR A 192 -3.52 2.61 -7.75
N GLY A 193 -2.76 3.39 -6.98
CA GLY A 193 -1.96 4.49 -7.49
C GLY A 193 -1.61 5.46 -6.39
N ARG A 194 -0.34 5.51 -6.01
CA ARG A 194 0.23 6.53 -5.11
C ARG A 194 1.25 7.33 -5.90
N LEU A 195 0.84 8.52 -6.37
CA LEU A 195 1.54 9.30 -7.39
C LEU A 195 2.12 10.59 -6.81
N SER A 196 3.39 10.84 -7.12
CA SER A 196 4.08 12.11 -6.90
C SER A 196 4.13 12.88 -8.22
N CYS A 197 3.46 14.02 -8.27
CA CYS A 197 3.33 14.81 -9.48
C CYS A 197 4.58 15.66 -9.72
N GLY A 198 5.17 15.53 -10.91
CA GLY A 198 6.35 16.31 -11.30
C GLY A 198 7.67 15.77 -10.73
N SER A 199 7.66 14.54 -10.24
CA SER A 199 8.84 13.83 -9.72
C SER A 199 9.02 12.47 -10.40
N HIS A 200 10.24 11.93 -10.33
CA HIS A 200 10.48 10.51 -10.59
C HIS A 200 9.95 9.65 -9.44
N GLN A 201 9.96 8.33 -9.57
CA GLN A 201 9.62 7.42 -8.48
C GLN A 201 10.61 7.58 -7.31
N TRP A 202 10.12 7.53 -6.08
CA TRP A 202 10.92 7.69 -4.87
C TRP A 202 10.31 6.96 -3.65
N GLY A 203 11.10 6.82 -2.58
CA GLY A 203 10.74 6.10 -1.35
C GLY A 203 11.48 4.77 -1.22
N PRO A 204 11.10 3.91 -0.23
CA PRO A 204 11.82 2.68 0.08
C PRO A 204 11.97 1.75 -1.13
N GLY A 205 13.21 1.35 -1.42
CA GLY A 205 13.60 0.59 -2.61
C GLY A 205 14.05 1.45 -3.81
N PHE A 206 13.72 2.74 -3.83
CA PHE A 206 13.96 3.60 -5.00
C PHE A 206 14.88 4.79 -4.71
N SER A 207 14.74 5.43 -3.55
CA SER A 207 15.56 6.57 -3.14
C SER A 207 15.72 6.66 -1.62
N ASN A 208 16.63 7.51 -1.16
CA ASN A 208 16.87 7.77 0.27
C ASN A 208 15.91 8.83 0.86
N ASP A 209 14.78 9.09 0.19
CA ASP A 209 13.75 10.01 0.68
C ASP A 209 12.91 9.30 1.74
N THR A 210 12.67 9.96 2.87
CA THR A 210 11.98 9.35 4.02
C THR A 210 10.47 9.58 3.97
N ASP A 211 9.73 8.54 4.34
CA ASP A 211 8.29 8.55 4.63
C ASP A 211 8.09 7.74 5.92
N ASP A 212 7.45 8.33 6.94
CA ASP A 212 7.25 7.70 8.24
C ASP A 212 6.41 6.41 8.14
N PHE A 213 5.58 6.28 7.11
CA PHE A 213 4.78 5.06 6.88
C PHE A 213 5.53 4.04 6.01
N GLY A 214 6.68 4.39 5.45
CA GLY A 214 7.42 3.53 4.51
C GLY A 214 6.78 3.44 3.12
N ARG A 215 5.89 4.38 2.75
CA ARG A 215 5.25 4.38 1.43
C ARG A 215 6.25 4.74 0.33
N SER A 216 6.11 4.08 -0.82
CA SER A 216 6.76 4.49 -2.07
C SER A 216 5.80 5.24 -2.97
N TRP A 217 6.31 6.24 -3.69
CA TRP A 217 5.54 7.13 -4.55
C TRP A 217 6.00 6.99 -6.01
N GLN A 218 5.06 6.68 -6.90
CA GLN A 218 5.31 6.53 -8.33
C GLN A 218 5.29 7.88 -9.04
N SER A 219 5.90 7.97 -10.23
CA SER A 219 5.77 9.15 -11.07
C SER A 219 4.35 9.25 -11.63
N ASP A 220 3.79 10.46 -11.65
CA ASP A 220 2.49 10.71 -12.28
C ASP A 220 2.50 10.59 -13.81
N ALA A 221 3.69 10.57 -14.42
CA ALA A 221 3.87 10.73 -15.86
C ALA A 221 3.11 9.70 -16.72
N SER A 222 3.07 8.44 -16.29
CA SER A 222 2.41 7.35 -17.00
C SER A 222 0.88 7.34 -16.87
N TYR A 223 0.34 8.14 -15.94
CA TYR A 223 -1.10 8.18 -15.62
C TYR A 223 -1.79 9.42 -16.17
N ARG A 224 -1.04 10.33 -16.80
CA ARG A 224 -1.58 11.53 -17.43
C ARG A 224 -2.23 11.17 -18.77
N SER A 225 -3.38 11.79 -19.05
CA SER A 225 -3.96 11.70 -20.40
C SER A 225 -3.02 12.33 -21.44
N VAL A 226 -3.12 11.90 -22.70
CA VAL A 226 -2.29 12.41 -23.80
C VAL A 226 -2.38 13.94 -23.93
N LYS A 227 -3.57 14.50 -23.66
CA LYS A 227 -3.80 15.96 -23.69
C LYS A 227 -2.96 16.67 -22.64
N THR A 228 -2.94 16.15 -21.43
CA THR A 228 -2.18 16.69 -20.29
C THR A 228 -0.68 16.62 -20.57
N THR A 229 -0.20 15.46 -21.04
CA THR A 229 1.24 15.22 -21.26
C THR A 229 1.89 16.26 -22.17
N ASN A 230 1.16 16.78 -23.16
CA ASN A 230 1.68 17.76 -24.12
C ASN A 230 1.74 19.21 -23.58
N ILE A 231 1.06 19.50 -22.47
CA ILE A 231 0.95 20.87 -21.92
C ILE A 231 1.54 20.99 -20.51
N VAL A 232 2.03 19.89 -19.96
CA VAL A 232 2.45 19.78 -18.58
C VAL A 232 3.77 20.52 -18.34
N LYS A 233 3.87 21.18 -17.19
CA LYS A 233 5.12 21.73 -16.68
C LYS A 233 5.29 21.31 -15.22
N ALA A 234 6.44 20.76 -14.90
CA ALA A 234 6.80 20.43 -13.53
C ALA A 234 7.38 21.66 -12.82
N PHE A 235 6.99 21.86 -11.57
CA PHE A 235 7.61 22.77 -10.62
C PHE A 235 8.31 21.97 -9.54
N SER A 236 9.41 22.52 -9.05
CA SER A 236 10.10 22.00 -7.87
C SER A 236 10.60 23.17 -7.04
N THR A 237 10.69 22.94 -5.74
CA THR A 237 11.28 23.88 -4.78
C THR A 237 12.17 23.15 -3.79
N ARG A 238 13.15 23.88 -3.24
CA ARG A 238 13.96 23.43 -2.11
C ARG A 238 13.50 24.04 -0.78
N GLU A 239 12.51 24.92 -0.84
CA GLU A 239 11.92 25.52 0.36
C GLU A 239 11.26 24.45 1.23
N THR A 240 11.19 24.75 2.53
CA THR A 240 10.47 23.91 3.49
C THR A 240 8.97 24.07 3.27
N ILE A 241 8.23 22.96 3.21
CA ILE A 241 6.77 22.98 3.14
C ILE A 241 6.19 22.74 4.53
N SER A 242 5.51 23.74 5.06
CA SER A 242 4.83 23.65 6.36
C SER A 242 3.60 22.72 6.31
N GLY A 243 3.18 22.16 7.45
CA GLY A 243 2.03 21.26 7.53
C GLY A 243 2.27 19.81 7.06
N THR A 244 3.52 19.46 6.76
CA THR A 244 3.93 18.11 6.34
C THR A 244 4.33 17.25 7.55
N ASN A 245 4.38 15.92 7.38
CA ASN A 245 4.70 14.95 8.44
C ASN A 245 3.86 15.14 9.72
N LYS A 246 2.58 15.46 9.56
CA LYS A 246 1.64 15.62 10.68
C LYS A 246 0.74 14.38 10.82
N PRO A 247 0.42 13.96 12.06
CA PRO A 247 -0.56 12.92 12.28
C PRO A 247 -1.95 13.35 11.74
N PRO A 248 -2.81 12.39 11.38
CA PRO A 248 -2.56 10.95 11.48
C PRO A 248 -1.84 10.37 10.26
N ASN A 249 -1.72 11.10 9.13
CA ASN A 249 -1.26 10.51 7.86
C ASN A 249 0.25 10.59 7.60
N HIS A 250 0.94 11.48 8.31
CA HIS A 250 2.37 11.73 8.16
C HIS A 250 2.81 11.90 6.70
N PHE A 251 2.06 12.67 5.90
CA PHE A 251 2.40 12.84 4.49
C PHE A 251 3.77 13.52 4.34
N PRO A 252 4.70 12.92 3.59
CA PRO A 252 6.10 13.35 3.50
C PRO A 252 6.25 14.71 2.84
N MET A 253 7.16 15.54 3.36
CA MET A 253 7.44 16.87 2.80
C MET A 253 7.86 16.79 1.32
N LYS A 254 8.62 15.76 0.95
CA LYS A 254 9.10 15.52 -0.41
C LYS A 254 7.97 15.56 -1.44
N LEU A 255 6.80 15.01 -1.11
CA LEU A 255 5.61 15.01 -1.96
C LEU A 255 5.19 16.43 -2.38
N TYR A 256 5.26 17.38 -1.46
CA TYR A 256 4.79 18.75 -1.66
C TYR A 256 5.86 19.70 -2.20
N GLN A 257 7.11 19.24 -2.33
CA GLN A 257 8.20 20.02 -2.93
C GLN A 257 8.20 19.97 -4.46
N THR A 258 7.39 19.08 -5.04
CA THR A 258 7.16 19.00 -6.48
C THR A 258 5.67 19.17 -6.79
N ALA A 259 5.39 19.69 -7.98
CA ALA A 259 4.03 19.77 -8.48
C ALA A 259 4.02 19.77 -10.00
N VAL A 260 2.86 19.47 -10.57
CA VAL A 260 2.56 19.65 -11.98
C VAL A 260 1.55 20.78 -12.15
N THR A 261 1.81 21.65 -13.12
CA THR A 261 0.87 22.64 -13.66
C THR A 261 0.69 22.41 -15.15
N GLY A 262 -0.29 23.04 -15.78
CA GLY A 262 -0.38 23.08 -17.24
C GLY A 262 -1.06 24.34 -17.74
N ASN A 263 -0.93 24.64 -19.04
CA ASN A 263 -1.58 25.79 -19.67
C ASN A 263 -3.10 25.59 -19.91
N GLY A 264 -3.70 24.60 -19.25
CA GLY A 264 -5.08 24.19 -19.43
C GLY A 264 -5.51 23.20 -18.36
N GLN A 265 -6.54 22.41 -18.66
CA GLN A 265 -7.01 21.36 -17.77
C GLN A 265 -5.96 20.26 -17.62
N LEU A 266 -5.72 19.80 -16.38
CA LEU A 266 -4.97 18.58 -16.13
C LEU A 266 -5.94 17.40 -16.04
N GLU A 267 -5.58 16.28 -16.63
CA GLU A 267 -6.39 15.07 -16.69
C GLU A 267 -5.53 13.84 -16.48
N TYR A 268 -5.99 12.97 -15.58
CA TYR A 268 -5.39 11.69 -15.23
C TYR A 268 -6.42 10.57 -15.44
N GLU A 269 -5.93 9.42 -15.89
CA GLU A 269 -6.70 8.21 -16.09
C GLU A 269 -6.04 7.08 -15.30
N LEU A 270 -6.71 6.64 -14.24
CA LEU A 270 -6.22 5.57 -13.37
C LEU A 270 -6.98 4.28 -13.71
N SER A 271 -6.25 3.20 -13.97
CA SER A 271 -6.83 1.86 -14.10
C SER A 271 -7.36 1.39 -12.76
N VAL A 272 -8.60 0.93 -12.75
CA VAL A 272 -9.33 0.49 -11.56
C VAL A 272 -10.19 -0.72 -11.90
N ASP A 273 -10.71 -1.38 -10.87
CA ASP A 273 -11.72 -2.42 -11.02
C ASP A 273 -13.12 -1.83 -10.97
N ALA A 274 -14.02 -2.44 -11.74
CA ALA A 274 -15.43 -2.08 -11.71
C ALA A 274 -16.12 -2.69 -10.48
N LYS A 275 -17.24 -2.08 -10.08
CA LYS A 275 -18.10 -2.43 -8.95
C LYS A 275 -17.42 -2.30 -7.57
N GLN A 276 -16.44 -1.43 -7.48
CA GLN A 276 -15.71 -1.12 -6.24
C GLN A 276 -15.83 0.37 -5.89
N ASP A 277 -15.67 0.66 -4.60
CA ASP A 277 -15.51 2.02 -4.08
C ASP A 277 -14.02 2.39 -4.00
N TYR A 278 -13.70 3.66 -4.29
CA TYR A 278 -12.34 4.17 -4.27
C TYR A 278 -12.19 5.41 -3.38
N LEU A 279 -11.22 5.37 -2.47
CA LEU A 279 -10.81 6.51 -1.66
C LEU A 279 -9.65 7.25 -2.36
N LEU A 280 -9.91 8.49 -2.76
CA LEU A 280 -8.92 9.36 -3.38
C LEU A 280 -8.40 10.38 -2.38
N TRP A 281 -7.08 10.63 -2.43
CA TRP A 281 -6.45 11.77 -1.75
C TRP A 281 -5.78 12.68 -2.78
N PHE A 282 -6.04 13.99 -2.64
CA PHE A 282 -5.45 15.01 -3.50
C PHE A 282 -4.52 15.89 -2.68
N HIS A 283 -3.28 16.03 -3.12
CA HIS A 283 -2.23 16.75 -2.41
C HIS A 283 -1.80 17.99 -3.18
N PHE A 284 -1.69 19.11 -2.46
CA PHE A 284 -1.39 20.42 -3.02
C PHE A 284 -0.43 21.19 -2.11
N ALA A 285 0.47 21.95 -2.72
CA ALA A 285 1.16 23.06 -2.06
C ALA A 285 1.39 24.16 -3.08
N GLU A 286 1.09 25.42 -2.73
CA GLU A 286 1.36 26.54 -3.61
C GLU A 286 2.85 26.89 -3.53
N ILE A 287 3.62 26.33 -4.47
CA ILE A 287 5.07 26.49 -4.59
C ILE A 287 5.46 27.44 -5.73
N ASP A 288 4.48 27.95 -6.49
CA ASP A 288 4.72 28.94 -7.55
C ASP A 288 4.73 30.35 -6.95
N SER A 289 5.93 30.95 -6.86
CA SER A 289 6.14 32.30 -6.32
C SER A 289 5.41 33.44 -7.06
N THR A 290 4.82 33.14 -8.22
CA THR A 290 3.98 34.10 -8.96
C THR A 290 2.58 34.24 -8.36
N VAL A 291 2.09 33.23 -7.62
CA VAL A 291 0.82 33.26 -6.90
C VAL A 291 1.07 33.76 -5.47
N ARG A 292 0.53 34.94 -5.16
CA ARG A 292 0.86 35.70 -3.93
C ARG A 292 -0.35 36.07 -3.10
N LYS A 293 -1.57 35.78 -3.57
CA LYS A 293 -2.80 36.03 -2.80
C LYS A 293 -3.93 35.08 -3.22
N LYS A 294 -4.94 34.97 -2.34
CA LYS A 294 -6.19 34.27 -2.63
C LYS A 294 -6.81 34.76 -3.94
N GLY A 295 -7.39 33.83 -4.69
CA GLY A 295 -8.11 34.07 -5.94
C GLY A 295 -7.23 34.12 -7.19
N GLU A 296 -5.89 34.11 -7.07
CA GLU A 296 -5.01 34.10 -8.26
C GLU A 296 -4.92 32.71 -8.91
N ARG A 297 -5.09 31.64 -8.12
CA ARG A 297 -5.20 30.27 -8.62
C ARG A 297 -6.43 29.60 -8.02
N VAL A 298 -7.43 29.36 -8.86
CA VAL A 298 -8.69 28.70 -8.51
C VAL A 298 -9.03 27.69 -9.59
N PHE A 299 -9.30 26.45 -9.21
CA PHE A 299 -9.68 25.39 -10.14
C PHE A 299 -10.65 24.42 -9.48
N ASP A 300 -11.47 23.75 -10.31
CA ASP A 300 -12.41 22.73 -9.87
C ASP A 300 -11.80 21.35 -10.11
N VAL A 301 -11.91 20.46 -9.11
CA VAL A 301 -11.47 19.06 -9.18
C VAL A 301 -12.68 18.19 -9.46
N PHE A 302 -12.65 17.45 -10.55
CA PHE A 302 -13.69 16.49 -10.93
C PHE A 302 -13.17 15.06 -10.85
N VAL A 303 -14.01 14.16 -10.35
CA VAL A 303 -13.79 12.71 -10.36
C VAL A 303 -14.95 12.08 -11.10
N ASN A 304 -14.69 11.39 -12.21
CA ASN A 304 -15.71 10.80 -13.09
C ASN A 304 -16.86 11.78 -13.40
N ASN A 305 -16.50 13.00 -13.81
CA ASN A 305 -17.41 14.11 -14.13
C ASN A 305 -18.25 14.67 -12.95
N LYS A 306 -18.08 14.16 -11.73
CA LYS A 306 -18.68 14.74 -10.53
C LYS A 306 -17.71 15.75 -9.92
N ASN A 307 -18.21 16.93 -9.58
CA ASN A 307 -17.38 17.95 -8.92
C ASN A 307 -17.08 17.51 -7.49
N ALA A 308 -15.81 17.27 -7.19
CA ALA A 308 -15.34 16.87 -5.87
C ALA A 308 -15.09 18.10 -4.98
N SER A 309 -14.46 19.14 -5.51
CA SER A 309 -14.13 20.35 -4.75
C SER A 309 -13.68 21.51 -5.64
N ARG A 310 -13.90 22.74 -5.17
CA ARG A 310 -13.24 23.93 -5.68
C ARG A 310 -12.03 24.26 -4.82
N VAL A 311 -10.86 24.37 -5.45
CA VAL A 311 -9.57 24.53 -4.76
C VAL A 311 -8.99 25.91 -5.06
N ASP A 312 -8.63 26.61 -3.98
CA ASP A 312 -7.72 27.77 -3.95
C ASP A 312 -6.70 27.48 -2.84
N ILE A 313 -5.50 27.05 -3.23
CA ILE A 313 -4.48 26.56 -2.29
C ILE A 313 -4.03 27.70 -1.39
N TYR A 314 -3.79 28.89 -1.97
CA TYR A 314 -3.34 30.06 -1.22
C TYR A 314 -4.40 30.51 -0.19
N ALA A 315 -5.68 30.48 -0.55
CA ALA A 315 -6.76 30.79 0.40
C ALA A 315 -6.87 29.79 1.55
N ARG A 316 -6.50 28.52 1.33
CA ARG A 316 -6.57 27.46 2.35
C ARG A 316 -5.39 27.52 3.31
N VAL A 317 -4.18 27.64 2.79
CA VAL A 317 -2.94 27.44 3.58
C VAL A 317 -1.82 28.44 3.27
N GLY A 318 -1.99 29.32 2.29
CA GLY A 318 -0.95 30.23 1.81
C GLY A 318 0.08 29.56 0.91
N SER A 319 1.26 30.17 0.79
CA SER A 319 2.40 29.64 0.03
C SER A 319 3.24 28.68 0.87
N PHE A 320 3.86 27.68 0.23
CA PHE A 320 4.78 26.73 0.88
C PHE A 320 4.17 26.03 2.11
N ALA A 321 2.90 25.67 2.00
CA ALA A 321 2.15 24.93 3.01
C ALA A 321 1.37 23.80 2.34
N ALA A 322 1.35 22.63 2.97
CA ALA A 322 0.65 21.46 2.49
C ALA A 322 -0.86 21.58 2.74
N TYR A 323 -1.63 21.32 1.70
CA TYR A 323 -3.08 21.16 1.73
C TYR A 323 -3.45 19.83 1.08
N SER A 324 -4.32 19.07 1.72
CA SER A 324 -4.87 17.87 1.13
C SER A 324 -6.33 17.73 1.49
N PHE A 325 -7.07 17.02 0.64
CA PHE A 325 -8.43 16.60 0.93
C PHE A 325 -8.70 15.24 0.29
N GLN A 326 -9.71 14.55 0.82
CA GLN A 326 -10.12 13.24 0.33
C GLN A 326 -11.47 13.30 -0.40
N TYR A 327 -11.71 12.34 -1.28
CA TYR A 327 -12.99 12.14 -1.95
C TYR A 327 -13.23 10.65 -2.18
N THR A 328 -14.41 10.16 -1.84
CA THR A 328 -14.79 8.75 -2.07
C THR A 328 -15.64 8.65 -3.33
N ALA A 329 -15.16 7.91 -4.32
CA ALA A 329 -15.90 7.59 -5.52
C ALA A 329 -16.59 6.23 -5.33
N HIS A 330 -17.92 6.26 -5.23
CA HIS A 330 -18.72 5.06 -4.96
C HIS A 330 -19.13 4.32 -6.23
N ASN A 331 -19.09 2.99 -6.15
CA ASN A 331 -19.61 2.01 -7.09
C ASN A 331 -19.26 2.35 -8.54
N LEU A 332 -17.96 2.36 -8.84
CA LEU A 332 -17.48 2.67 -10.18
C LEU A 332 -17.95 1.58 -11.15
N SER A 333 -18.67 1.98 -12.21
CA SER A 333 -19.11 1.04 -13.25
C SER A 333 -18.07 0.83 -14.36
N SER A 334 -16.94 1.53 -14.31
CA SER A 334 -15.90 1.56 -15.34
C SER A 334 -14.57 1.11 -14.75
N THR A 335 -13.71 0.55 -15.60
CA THR A 335 -12.33 0.16 -15.26
C THR A 335 -11.35 1.33 -15.35
N VAL A 336 -11.84 2.56 -15.57
CA VAL A 336 -11.03 3.77 -15.62
C VAL A 336 -11.65 4.82 -14.69
N LEU A 337 -10.82 5.37 -13.80
CA LEU A 337 -11.15 6.49 -12.93
C LEU A 337 -10.51 7.75 -13.51
N SER A 338 -11.34 8.69 -13.97
CA SER A 338 -10.92 9.96 -14.56
C SER A 338 -10.88 11.06 -13.50
N ILE A 339 -9.74 11.74 -13.40
CA ILE A 339 -9.53 12.91 -12.53
C ILE A 339 -9.25 14.11 -13.44
N ARG A 340 -10.00 15.20 -13.27
CA ARG A 340 -9.82 16.43 -14.06
C ARG A 340 -9.70 17.65 -13.16
N LEU A 341 -8.65 18.44 -13.33
CA LEU A 341 -8.47 19.73 -12.68
C LEU A 341 -8.72 20.83 -13.71
N VAL A 342 -9.87 21.50 -13.59
CA VAL A 342 -10.36 22.47 -14.57
C VAL A 342 -10.10 23.89 -14.05
N PRO A 343 -9.31 24.72 -14.77
CA PRO A 343 -9.03 26.08 -14.35
C PRO A 343 -10.30 26.93 -14.31
N VAL A 344 -10.46 27.69 -13.22
CA VAL A 344 -11.42 28.81 -13.10
C VAL A 344 -10.67 30.14 -13.20
N THR A 345 -9.52 30.24 -12.55
CA THR A 345 -8.60 31.38 -12.62
C THR A 345 -7.18 30.87 -12.41
N GLY A 346 -6.25 31.26 -13.28
CA GLY A 346 -4.90 30.68 -13.27
C GLY A 346 -4.88 29.20 -13.67
N ALA A 347 -3.69 28.64 -13.85
CA ALA A 347 -3.52 27.23 -14.17
C ALA A 347 -3.79 26.34 -12.94
N PRO A 348 -4.33 25.13 -13.06
CA PRO A 348 -4.36 24.20 -11.94
C PRO A 348 -2.93 23.75 -11.55
N LEU A 349 -2.76 23.35 -10.29
CA LEU A 349 -1.51 22.81 -9.76
C LEU A 349 -1.82 21.61 -8.86
N ILE A 350 -1.04 20.54 -8.93
CA ILE A 350 -1.18 19.36 -8.08
C ILE A 350 0.17 18.74 -7.71
N SER A 351 0.35 18.35 -6.45
CA SER A 351 1.57 17.76 -5.92
C SER A 351 1.54 16.23 -5.87
N GLY A 352 0.37 15.65 -5.64
CA GLY A 352 0.22 14.19 -5.60
C GLY A 352 -1.23 13.74 -5.62
N ILE A 353 -1.41 12.46 -5.97
CA ILE A 353 -2.69 11.77 -6.02
C ILE A 353 -2.52 10.40 -5.39
N GLU A 354 -3.39 10.02 -4.47
CA GLU A 354 -3.50 8.63 -4.01
C GLU A 354 -4.87 8.06 -4.38
N ASN A 355 -4.91 6.78 -4.74
CA ASN A 355 -6.11 6.04 -5.12
C ASN A 355 -6.11 4.68 -4.45
N TYR A 356 -7.04 4.45 -3.52
CA TYR A 356 -7.17 3.18 -2.81
C TYR A 356 -8.51 2.53 -3.12
N ALA A 357 -8.50 1.26 -3.54
CA ALA A 357 -9.71 0.46 -3.53
C ALA A 357 -10.10 0.16 -2.07
N LEU A 358 -11.38 0.37 -1.74
CA LEU A 358 -11.96 0.03 -0.46
C LEU A 358 -12.47 -1.41 -0.52
N VAL A 359 -11.63 -2.40 -0.22
CA VAL A 359 -12.00 -3.82 -0.26
C VAL A 359 -12.63 -4.21 1.08
N PRO A 360 -13.93 -4.58 1.13
CA PRO A 360 -14.57 -4.98 2.38
C PRO A 360 -13.87 -6.22 2.95
N ASN A 361 -13.68 -6.24 4.27
CA ASN A 361 -13.13 -7.41 4.93
C ASN A 361 -14.07 -8.60 4.74
N GLU A 362 -13.52 -9.76 4.40
CA GLU A 362 -14.26 -11.01 4.39
C GLU A 362 -14.52 -11.51 5.82
N LEU A 363 -15.51 -12.40 5.97
CA LEU A 363 -15.79 -13.00 7.26
C LEU A 363 -14.64 -13.93 7.68
N SER A 364 -14.17 -13.76 8.90
CA SER A 364 -13.20 -14.67 9.53
C SER A 364 -13.90 -15.80 10.27
N THR A 365 -13.18 -16.87 10.56
CA THR A 365 -13.64 -17.96 11.43
C THR A 365 -13.79 -17.46 12.87
N VAL A 366 -14.79 -17.98 13.61
CA VAL A 366 -14.95 -17.67 15.04
C VAL A 366 -13.65 -18.01 15.81
N PRO A 367 -13.09 -17.07 16.61
CA PRO A 367 -11.77 -17.24 17.24
C PRO A 367 -11.58 -18.55 18.04
N ASP A 368 -12.58 -18.96 18.82
CA ASP A 368 -12.52 -20.20 19.61
C ASP A 368 -12.33 -21.43 18.72
N GLN A 369 -12.93 -21.44 17.52
CA GLN A 369 -12.76 -22.51 16.57
C GLN A 369 -11.39 -22.47 15.88
N VAL A 370 -10.85 -21.28 15.59
CA VAL A 370 -9.47 -21.13 15.08
C VAL A 370 -8.47 -21.77 16.05
N VAL A 371 -8.59 -21.46 17.33
CA VAL A 371 -7.72 -22.02 18.38
C VAL A 371 -7.88 -23.55 18.46
N ALA A 372 -9.11 -24.05 18.49
CA ALA A 372 -9.37 -25.49 18.54
C ALA A 372 -8.79 -26.23 17.31
N MET A 373 -8.94 -25.65 16.12
CA MET A 373 -8.41 -26.21 14.87
C MET A 373 -6.89 -26.19 14.82
N ARG A 374 -6.25 -25.15 15.34
CA ARG A 374 -4.79 -25.08 15.45
C ARG A 374 -4.26 -26.21 16.34
N VAL A 375 -4.89 -26.42 17.50
CA VAL A 375 -4.55 -27.54 18.41
C VAL A 375 -4.80 -28.90 17.74
N LEU A 376 -5.89 -29.04 16.98
CA LEU A 376 -6.19 -30.27 16.26
C LEU A 376 -5.14 -30.57 15.17
N LYS A 377 -4.77 -29.55 14.38
CA LYS A 377 -3.72 -29.64 13.35
C LYS A 377 -2.43 -30.19 13.94
N GLU A 378 -1.99 -29.61 15.06
CA GLU A 378 -0.77 -30.01 15.78
C GLU A 378 -0.88 -31.42 16.35
N SER A 379 -2.00 -31.74 16.99
CA SER A 379 -2.25 -33.03 17.65
C SER A 379 -2.26 -34.19 16.64
N LEU A 380 -2.88 -33.98 15.48
CA LEU A 380 -2.96 -34.98 14.41
C LEU A 380 -1.73 -34.99 13.51
N ARG A 381 -0.79 -34.04 13.69
CA ARG A 381 0.37 -33.83 12.81
C ARG A 381 -0.06 -33.76 11.34
N VAL A 382 -1.08 -32.95 11.08
CA VAL A 382 -1.64 -32.80 9.73
C VAL A 382 -0.52 -32.37 8.78
N PRO A 383 -0.25 -33.12 7.70
CA PRO A 383 0.83 -32.79 6.79
C PRO A 383 0.56 -31.47 6.05
N ASP A 384 1.62 -30.69 5.78
CA ASP A 384 1.52 -29.38 5.11
C ASP A 384 0.77 -29.43 3.78
N ARG A 385 0.84 -30.55 3.05
CA ARG A 385 0.11 -30.77 1.78
C ARG A 385 -1.41 -30.59 1.89
N MET A 386 -1.99 -30.67 3.10
CA MET A 386 -3.41 -30.42 3.33
C MET A 386 -3.76 -28.92 3.31
N GLY A 387 -2.78 -28.02 3.30
CA GLY A 387 -3.01 -26.58 3.22
C GLY A 387 -3.69 -25.99 4.46
N TRP A 388 -3.60 -26.63 5.64
CA TRP A 388 -4.18 -26.11 6.87
C TRP A 388 -3.34 -24.95 7.44
N SER A 389 -3.37 -23.79 6.80
CA SER A 389 -2.59 -22.58 7.15
C SER A 389 -3.50 -21.35 7.29
N GLY A 390 -3.19 -20.43 8.21
CA GLY A 390 -4.01 -19.24 8.47
C GLY A 390 -5.44 -19.56 8.90
N ASP A 391 -6.39 -18.68 8.58
CA ASP A 391 -7.82 -18.89 8.89
C ASP A 391 -8.40 -20.19 8.27
N PRO A 392 -9.13 -21.04 9.02
CA PRO A 392 -9.71 -22.29 8.52
C PRO A 392 -10.80 -22.16 7.46
N CYS A 393 -11.52 -21.03 7.40
CA CYS A 393 -12.70 -20.83 6.57
C CYS A 393 -12.59 -19.64 5.60
N ALA A 394 -11.61 -18.74 5.79
CA ALA A 394 -11.43 -17.56 4.97
C ALA A 394 -10.26 -17.71 3.96
N PRO A 395 -10.38 -17.13 2.75
CA PRO A 395 -11.53 -16.42 2.20
C PRO A 395 -12.67 -17.38 1.82
N ILE A 396 -13.90 -16.86 1.76
CA ILE A 396 -15.13 -17.65 1.56
C ILE A 396 -15.16 -18.34 0.18
N ASN A 397 -14.52 -17.74 -0.81
CA ASN A 397 -14.50 -18.25 -2.19
C ASN A 397 -13.44 -19.33 -2.44
N TRP A 398 -12.66 -19.70 -1.41
CA TRP A 398 -11.71 -20.80 -1.45
C TRP A 398 -12.10 -21.89 -0.44
N ASP A 399 -11.80 -23.15 -0.78
CA ASP A 399 -11.71 -24.21 0.22
C ASP A 399 -10.44 -23.96 1.06
N ALA A 400 -10.54 -23.05 2.04
CA ALA A 400 -9.39 -22.51 2.75
C ALA A 400 -8.53 -23.61 3.39
N TRP A 401 -9.15 -24.53 4.14
CA TRP A 401 -8.51 -25.74 4.66
C TRP A 401 -9.15 -26.98 4.02
N GLU A 402 -8.33 -27.87 3.45
CA GLU A 402 -8.84 -29.06 2.75
C GLU A 402 -9.61 -29.97 3.72
N GLY A 403 -10.86 -30.29 3.37
CA GLY A 403 -11.76 -31.13 4.18
C GLY A 403 -12.60 -30.38 5.21
N VAL A 404 -12.32 -29.09 5.46
CA VAL A 404 -13.09 -28.27 6.40
C VAL A 404 -14.24 -27.58 5.66
N THR A 405 -15.46 -27.75 6.16
CA THR A 405 -16.65 -27.07 5.61
C THR A 405 -17.15 -26.03 6.61
N CYS A 406 -17.36 -24.81 6.12
CA CYS A 406 -17.80 -23.68 6.95
C CYS A 406 -19.08 -23.04 6.44
N HIS A 407 -19.87 -22.49 7.36
CA HIS A 407 -21.06 -21.71 7.07
C HIS A 407 -21.08 -20.41 7.88
N PRO A 408 -21.69 -19.33 7.37
CA PRO A 408 -21.93 -18.15 8.18
C PRO A 408 -22.74 -18.49 9.45
N ASN A 409 -22.44 -17.82 10.56
CA ASN A 409 -23.28 -17.86 11.75
C ASN A 409 -24.66 -17.22 11.47
N LYS A 410 -25.60 -17.34 12.42
CA LYS A 410 -26.98 -16.85 12.25
C LYS A 410 -27.08 -15.35 11.95
N ASP A 411 -26.10 -14.58 12.42
CA ASP A 411 -26.06 -13.12 12.27
C ASP A 411 -25.20 -12.66 11.08
N GLU A 412 -24.63 -13.60 10.31
CA GLU A 412 -23.73 -13.37 9.17
C GLU A 412 -22.51 -12.49 9.50
N THR A 413 -22.01 -12.58 10.73
CA THR A 413 -20.87 -11.79 11.24
C THR A 413 -19.56 -12.58 11.30
N ALA A 414 -19.61 -13.91 11.21
CA ALA A 414 -18.43 -14.78 11.27
C ALA A 414 -18.72 -16.14 10.61
N LEU A 415 -17.66 -16.88 10.27
CA LEU A 415 -17.74 -18.26 9.77
C LEU A 415 -17.62 -19.28 10.91
N VAL A 416 -18.44 -20.32 10.83
CA VAL A 416 -18.47 -21.43 11.78
C VAL A 416 -18.17 -22.72 11.03
N ILE A 417 -17.22 -23.50 11.56
CA ILE A 417 -16.88 -24.83 11.08
C ILE A 417 -18.05 -25.76 11.40
N PHE A 418 -18.61 -26.33 10.34
CA PHE A 418 -19.76 -27.24 10.39
C PHE A 418 -19.32 -28.71 10.31
N GLN A 419 -18.32 -29.02 9.48
CA GLN A 419 -17.83 -30.37 9.26
C GLN A 419 -16.33 -30.40 9.01
N MET A 420 -15.69 -31.51 9.39
CA MET A 420 -14.30 -31.88 9.10
C MET A 420 -14.21 -33.30 8.58
#